data_AF-F0YJD3-F1
#
_entry.id   AF-F0YJD3-F1
#
_cell.length_a   1.000
_cell.length_b   1.000
_cell.length_c   1.000
_cell.angle_alpha   90.00
_cell.angle_beta   90.00
_cell.angle_gamma   90.00
#
_symmetry.space_group_name_H-M   'P 1'
#
loop_
_entity.id
_entity.type
_entity.pdbx_description
1 polymer ?
#
loop_
_entity_poly.entity_id
_entity_poly.type
_entity_poly.pdbx_seq_one_letter_code
_entity_poly.pdbx_strand_id
1 'polypeptide(L)' 'MRVIFDLFDSDGGGTIGREEVPEMIRTLLFEVPSEEQVDQLIAKFDDSGDGELDFEEFSNMM' A
#
# COMPACT_ATOMS: atom_id res chain seq x y z
N MET A 1 -10.22 -0.07 -8.74
CA MET A 1 -9.75 0.17 -7.37
C MET A 1 -9.77 -1.13 -6.59
N ARG A 2 -10.94 -1.65 -6.18
CA ARG A 2 -10.99 -2.85 -5.31
C ARG A 2 -10.32 -4.10 -5.85
N VAL A 3 -10.46 -4.40 -7.13
CA VAL A 3 -9.78 -5.56 -7.77
C VAL A 3 -8.25 -5.45 -7.73
N ILE A 4 -7.71 -4.23 -7.76
CA ILE A 4 -6.26 -3.99 -7.66
C ILE A 4 -5.82 -4.09 -6.20
N PHE A 5 -6.62 -3.53 -5.29
CA PHE A 5 -6.41 -3.67 -3.85
C PHE A 5 -6.40 -5.13 -3.41
N ASP A 6 -7.41 -5.92 -3.78
CA ASP A 6 -7.51 -7.37 -3.52
C ASP A 6 -6.39 -8.18 -4.21
N LEU A 7 -5.68 -7.58 -5.16
CA LEU A 7 -4.52 -8.18 -5.82
C LEU A 7 -3.24 -8.02 -5.00
N PHE A 8 -3.20 -7.01 -4.13
CA PHE A 8 -2.07 -6.69 -3.26
C PHE A 8 -2.30 -7.16 -1.82
N ASP A 9 -3.53 -7.04 -1.31
CA ASP A 9 -4.03 -7.63 -0.05
C ASP A 9 -4.05 -9.17 -0.17
N SER A 10 -2.88 -9.77 0.05
CA SER A 10 -2.63 -11.20 -0.16
C SER A 10 -3.07 -12.04 1.02
N ASP A 11 -3.15 -11.44 2.21
CA ASP A 11 -3.64 -12.09 3.41
C ASP A 11 -5.17 -11.98 3.57
N GLY A 12 -5.82 -11.10 2.80
CA GLY A 12 -7.26 -10.87 2.85
C GLY A 12 -7.69 -10.14 4.12
N GLY A 13 -6.76 -9.42 4.77
CA GLY A 13 -6.96 -8.65 5.98
C GLY A 13 -7.83 -7.42 5.75
N GLY A 14 -7.93 -6.95 4.50
CA GLY A 14 -8.64 -5.72 4.14
C GLY A 14 -7.79 -4.47 4.29
N THR A 15 -6.49 -4.63 4.52
CA THR A 15 -5.45 -3.59 4.60
C THR A 15 -4.23 -4.06 3.80
N ILE A 16 -3.43 -3.14 3.29
CA ILE A 16 -2.14 -3.43 2.65
C ILE A 16 -1.07 -3.13 3.68
N GLY A 17 -0.47 -4.17 4.23
CA GLY A 17 0.58 -4.06 5.24
C GLY A 17 1.91 -3.59 4.64
N ARG A 18 2.85 -3.23 5.52
CA ARG A 18 4.22 -2.82 5.14
C ARG A 18 4.95 -3.85 4.28
N GLU A 19 4.61 -5.13 4.38
CA GLU A 19 5.21 -6.20 3.58
C GLU A 19 4.65 -6.27 2.15
N GLU A 20 3.45 -5.72 1.94
CA GLU A 20 2.69 -5.77 0.68
C GLU A 20 2.81 -4.46 -0.12
N VAL A 21 3.00 -3.32 0.56
CA VAL A 21 3.28 -2.02 -0.06
C VAL A 21 4.44 -2.05 -1.09
N PRO A 22 5.58 -2.75 -0.85
CA PRO A 22 6.67 -2.82 -1.82
C PRO A 22 6.27 -3.52 -3.13
N GLU A 23 5.53 -4.63 -3.05
CA GLU A 23 5.02 -5.37 -4.21
C GLU A 23 3.98 -4.53 -4.98
N MET A 24 3.13 -3.79 -4.25
CA MET A 24 2.20 -2.83 -4.81
C MET A 24 2.91 -1.75 -5.61
N ILE A 25 3.89 -1.07 -5.02
CA ILE A 25 4.66 0.00 -5.68
C ILE A 25 5.39 -0.55 -6.91
N ARG A 26 5.99 -1.73 -6.79
CA ARG A 26 6.66 -2.40 -7.91
C ARG A 26 5.73 -2.67 -9.06
N THR A 27 4.48 -3.00 -8.80
CA THR A 27 3.49 -3.29 -9.83
C THR A 27 2.89 -2.02 -10.44
N LEU A 28 2.64 -1.00 -9.61
CA LEU A 28 2.00 0.25 -10.05
C LEU A 28 2.98 1.24 -10.70
N LEU A 29 4.14 1.44 -10.08
CA LEU A 29 5.15 2.40 -10.54
C LEU A 29 6.26 1.75 -11.37
N PHE A 30 6.28 0.42 -11.49
CA PHE A 30 7.37 -0.34 -12.13
C PHE A 30 8.76 -0.03 -11.54
N GLU A 31 8.80 0.41 -10.29
CA GLU A 31 10.00 0.79 -9.54
C GLU A 31 10.14 -0.09 -8.30
N VAL A 32 11.37 -0.47 -7.93
CA VAL A 32 11.62 -1.16 -6.66
C VAL A 32 11.83 -0.09 -5.59
N PRO A 33 10.87 0.11 -4.67
CA PRO A 33 11.04 1.12 -3.63
C PRO A 33 12.11 0.67 -2.63
N SER A 34 12.86 1.63 -2.10
CA SER A 34 13.66 1.41 -0.90
C SER A 34 12.76 1.34 0.35
N GLU A 35 13.26 0.78 1.45
CA GLU A 35 12.53 0.78 2.73
C GLU A 35 12.13 2.19 3.16
N GLU A 36 12.99 3.20 2.94
CA GLU A 36 12.65 4.61 3.19
C GLU A 36 11.50 5.11 2.31
N GLN A 37 11.45 4.71 1.03
CA GLN A 37 10.35 5.11 0.14
C GLN A 37 9.04 4.45 0.55
N VAL A 38 9.08 3.19 0.99
CA VAL A 38 7.92 2.48 1.55
C VAL A 38 7.42 3.21 2.79
N ASP A 39 8.31 3.51 3.74
CA ASP A 39 7.98 4.25 4.96
C ASP A 39 7.41 5.64 4.65
N GLN A 40 7.98 6.37 3.68
CA GLN A 40 7.48 7.68 3.27
C GLN A 40 6.10 7.61 2.60
N LEU A 41 5.83 6.54 1.85
CA LEU A 41 4.53 6.35 1.21
C LEU A 41 3.47 5.99 2.24
N ILE A 42 3.76 5.03 3.12
CA ILE A 42 2.87 4.69 4.23
C ILE A 42 2.62 5.95 5.06
N ALA A 43 3.66 6.61 5.58
CA ALA A 43 3.49 7.82 6.39
C ALA A 43 2.79 9.01 5.69
N LYS A 44 2.67 8.99 4.35
CA LYS A 44 2.00 10.03 3.57
C LYS A 44 0.53 9.73 3.33
N PHE A 45 0.15 8.45 3.27
CA PHE A 45 -1.20 8.00 2.89
C PHE A 45 -1.94 7.26 4.01
N ASP A 46 -1.22 6.80 5.04
CA ASP A 46 -1.73 6.26 6.31
C ASP A 46 -2.23 7.43 7.18
N ASP A 47 -3.48 7.82 6.94
CA ASP A 47 -4.18 8.84 7.73
C ASP A 47 -4.68 8.25 9.06
N SER A 48 -4.87 6.93 9.12
CA SER A 48 -5.31 6.20 10.30
C SER A 48 -4.21 6.06 11.36
N GLY A 49 -2.95 6.05 10.93
CA GLY A 49 -1.74 5.89 11.75
C GLY A 49 -1.53 4.46 12.26
N ASP A 50 -2.12 3.45 11.61
CA ASP A 50 -1.98 2.05 12.00
C ASP A 50 -0.75 1.36 11.36
N GLY A 51 -0.07 2.05 10.44
CA GLY A 51 1.10 1.55 9.72
C GLY A 51 0.76 0.65 8.54
N GLU A 52 -0.51 0.54 8.18
CA GLU A 52 -1.04 -0.17 7.03
C GLU A 52 -1.83 0.81 6.15
N LEU A 53 -2.22 0.37 4.95
CA LEU A 53 -3.06 1.18 4.06
C LEU A 53 -4.40 0.49 3.86
N ASP A 54 -5.48 1.10 4.32
CA ASP A 54 -6.82 0.60 4.07
C ASP A 54 -7.28 0.88 2.61
N PHE A 55 -8.46 0.35 2.27
CA PHE A 55 -9.02 0.54 0.93
C PHE A 55 -9.30 2.02 0.58
N GLU A 56 -9.73 2.84 1.54
CA GLU A 56 -9.96 4.28 1.32
C GLU A 56 -8.64 5.04 1.14
N GLU A 57 -7.64 4.75 1.95
CA GLU A 57 -6.28 5.32 1.88
C GLU A 57 -5.60 4.95 0.55
N PHE A 58 -5.67 3.67 0.16
CA PHE A 58 -5.22 3.21 -1.15
C PHE A 58 -5.97 3.91 -2.28
N SER A 59 -7.28 4.11 -2.15
CA SER A 59 -8.10 4.81 -3.14
C SER A 59 -7.77 6.30 -3.22
N ASN A 60 -7.24 6.92 -2.16
CA ASN A 60 -6.75 8.29 -2.18
C ASN A 60 -5.36 8.41 -2.82
N MET A 61 -4.58 7.33 -2.83
CA MET A 61 -3.27 7.28 -3.48
C MET A 61 -3.36 7.26 -5.02
N MET A 62 -4.42 6.66 -5.58
CA MET A 62 -4.69 6.50 -7.02
C MET A 62 -5.52 7.64 -7.60
#